data_AF-A0A9X9WC24-F1
#
_entry.id   AF-A0A9X9WC24-F1
#
_cell.length_a   1.000
_cell.length_b   1.000
_cell.length_c   1.000
_cell.angle_alpha   90.00
_cell.angle_beta   90.00
_cell.angle_gamma   90.00
#
_symmetry.space_group_name_H-M   'P 1'
#
loop_
_entity.id
_entity.type
_entity.pdbx_description
1 polymer ?
#
loop_
_entity_poly.entity_id
_entity_poly.type
_entity_poly.pdbx_seq_one_letter_code
_entity_poly.pdbx_strand_id
1 'polypeptide(L)'
;MEETENARWTHAGVVFATLNLPAVPRPDVPGTRQVHPEALPILPRLAEAAAAWIDASFGEAQRQRARALVFAFTADLWHPCHMVAATECRARPRAQGGEAGTRLVRDLPYDIGAVLDRFAAGAAAFRRPVLLLHGDGHQYLAQSWPSDGRGGTIPYATRIMVPGDADIRAVLVEAQPEARLSWRSSLIAP
;
A
#
# COMPACT_ATOMS: atom_id res chain seq x y z
N MET A 1 7.82 -6.41 26.71
CA MET A 1 7.20 -5.22 26.09
C MET A 1 6.30 -5.75 25.00
N GLU A 2 5.03 -5.39 25.03
CA GLU A 2 4.10 -5.68 23.93
C GLU A 2 4.44 -4.69 22.82
N GLU A 3 5.05 -5.19 21.74
CA GLU A 3 5.34 -4.35 20.58
C GLU A 3 4.03 -4.02 19.88
N THR A 4 3.67 -2.73 19.82
CA THR A 4 2.47 -2.29 19.13
C THR A 4 2.66 -2.47 17.62
N GLU A 5 2.11 -3.57 17.09
CA GLU A 5 2.21 -3.96 15.69
C GLU A 5 1.52 -2.97 14.73
N ASN A 6 0.41 -2.36 15.18
CA ASN A 6 -0.36 -1.38 14.42
C ASN A 6 -0.71 -0.18 15.30
N ALA A 7 -0.55 1.04 14.79
CA ALA A 7 -0.88 2.28 15.51
C ALA A 7 -1.90 3.10 14.72
N ARG A 8 -2.81 3.78 15.42
CA ARG A 8 -3.75 4.73 14.82
C ARG A 8 -3.88 5.97 15.69
N TRP A 9 -3.87 7.14 15.05
CA TRP A 9 -4.03 8.43 15.72
C TRP A 9 -4.74 9.43 14.82
N THR A 10 -5.21 10.55 15.39
CA THR A 10 -5.86 11.63 14.65
C THR A 10 -5.06 12.92 14.81
N HIS A 11 -4.85 13.62 13.70
CA HIS A 11 -4.24 14.95 13.71
C HIS A 11 -4.93 15.84 12.67
N ALA A 12 -5.31 17.07 13.05
CA ALA A 12 -5.99 18.03 12.18
C ALA A 12 -7.24 17.48 11.45
N GLY A 13 -7.96 16.55 12.10
CA GLY A 13 -9.12 15.87 11.53
C GLY A 13 -8.80 14.81 10.48
N VAL A 14 -7.53 14.43 10.32
CA VAL A 14 -7.07 13.30 9.50
C VAL A 14 -6.76 12.13 10.42
N VAL A 15 -7.27 10.95 10.10
CA VAL A 15 -6.90 9.71 10.79
C VAL A 15 -5.69 9.12 10.07
N PHE A 16 -4.70 8.70 10.84
CA PHE A 16 -3.50 8.02 10.37
C PHE A 16 -3.46 6.63 10.97
N ALA A 17 -3.13 5.62 10.17
CA ALA A 17 -2.98 4.25 10.63
C ALA A 17 -1.75 3.59 10.00
N THR A 18 -0.96 2.87 10.79
CA THR A 18 0.09 1.98 10.28
C THR A 18 -0.45 0.56 10.14
N LEU A 19 0.13 -0.22 9.22
CA LEU A 19 -0.12 -1.65 9.12
C LEU A 19 1.20 -2.43 9.12
N ASN A 20 1.30 -3.43 9.99
CA ASN A 20 2.27 -4.51 9.83
C ASN A 20 1.78 -5.48 8.74
N LEU A 21 2.13 -5.16 7.51
CA LEU A 21 1.90 -6.03 6.36
C LEU A 21 3.26 -6.33 5.73
N PRO A 22 3.86 -7.49 6.04
CA PRO A 22 5.16 -7.83 5.49
C PRO A 22 5.07 -7.97 3.98
N ALA A 23 6.15 -7.63 3.28
CA ALA A 23 6.35 -8.08 1.92
C ALA A 23 6.85 -9.52 1.97
N VAL A 24 6.08 -10.48 1.47
CA VAL A 24 6.58 -11.85 1.33
C VAL A 24 6.90 -12.14 -0.11
N PRO A 25 8.02 -12.79 -0.42
CA PRO A 25 8.32 -13.25 -1.75
C PRO A 25 7.52 -14.49 -2.16
N ARG A 26 7.33 -14.67 -3.48
CA ARG A 26 6.69 -15.86 -4.04
C ARG A 26 7.65 -17.05 -4.00
N PRO A 27 7.26 -18.18 -3.38
CA PRO A 27 8.16 -19.31 -3.21
C PRO A 27 8.51 -20.02 -4.54
N ASP A 28 7.69 -19.85 -5.58
CA ASP A 28 7.83 -20.48 -6.89
C ASP A 28 8.69 -19.69 -7.89
N VAL A 29 9.24 -18.54 -7.48
CA VAL A 29 10.02 -17.68 -8.37
C VAL A 29 11.52 -17.84 -8.14
N PRO A 30 12.28 -18.34 -9.14
CA PRO A 30 13.73 -18.51 -9.04
C PRO A 30 14.45 -17.19 -8.72
N GLY A 31 15.38 -17.24 -7.75
CA GLY A 31 16.20 -16.10 -7.36
C GLY A 31 15.56 -15.15 -6.34
N THR A 32 14.36 -15.45 -5.86
CA THR A 32 13.76 -14.73 -4.73
C THR A 32 14.28 -15.29 -3.40
N ARG A 33 14.43 -14.43 -2.39
CA ARG A 33 14.77 -14.88 -1.02
C ARG A 33 13.61 -15.73 -0.54
N GLN A 34 13.83 -16.99 -0.16
CA GLN A 34 12.73 -17.79 0.38
C GLN A 34 12.29 -17.25 1.75
N VAL A 35 10.97 -17.26 1.98
CA VAL A 35 10.43 -17.04 3.31
C VAL A 35 10.92 -18.18 4.21
N HIS A 36 11.37 -17.85 5.42
CA HIS A 36 11.76 -18.87 6.39
C HIS A 36 10.54 -19.79 6.64
N PRO A 37 10.66 -21.14 6.56
CA PRO A 37 9.51 -22.04 6.67
C PRO A 37 8.67 -21.82 7.93
N GLU A 38 9.31 -21.41 9.03
CA GLU A 38 8.64 -21.11 10.31
C GLU A 38 7.74 -19.87 10.25
N ALA A 39 7.96 -18.96 9.30
CA ALA A 39 7.11 -17.78 9.12
C ALA A 39 5.87 -18.07 8.27
N LEU A 40 5.83 -19.16 7.49
CA LEU A 40 4.70 -19.46 6.60
C LEU A 40 3.35 -19.57 7.33
N PRO A 41 3.24 -20.19 8.53
CA PRO A 41 1.97 -20.30 9.23
C PRO A 41 1.44 -18.97 9.81
N ILE A 42 2.30 -17.97 10.00
CA ILE A 42 1.87 -16.68 10.58
C ILE A 42 1.30 -15.74 9.51
N LEU A 43 1.68 -15.90 8.24
CA LEU A 43 1.31 -14.96 7.19
C LEU A 43 -0.20 -14.78 6.98
N PRO A 44 -1.02 -15.86 6.95
CA PRO A 44 -2.48 -15.70 6.85
C PRO A 44 -3.06 -14.93 8.03
N ARG A 45 -2.53 -15.14 9.25
CA ARG A 45 -2.98 -14.42 10.45
C ARG A 45 -2.63 -12.94 10.39
N LEU A 46 -1.46 -12.60 9.86
CA LEU A 46 -1.07 -11.19 9.65
C LEU A 46 -1.98 -10.53 8.61
N ALA A 47 -2.34 -11.24 7.53
CA ALA A 47 -3.27 -10.73 6.53
C ALA A 47 -4.69 -10.51 7.10
N GLU A 48 -5.19 -11.45 7.89
CA GLU A 48 -6.48 -11.32 8.60
C GLU A 48 -6.47 -10.17 9.60
N ALA A 49 -5.40 -10.04 10.40
CA ALA A 49 -5.23 -8.95 11.36
C ALA A 49 -5.15 -7.60 10.65
N ALA A 50 -4.41 -7.50 9.54
CA ALA A 50 -4.35 -6.31 8.71
C ALA A 50 -5.72 -5.96 8.13
N ALA A 51 -6.46 -6.93 7.60
CA ALA A 51 -7.83 -6.74 7.09
C ALA A 51 -8.79 -6.20 8.16
N ALA A 52 -8.78 -6.80 9.36
CA ALA A 52 -9.58 -6.32 10.49
C ALA A 52 -9.19 -4.91 10.93
N TRP A 53 -7.89 -4.59 10.92
CA TRP A 53 -7.38 -3.27 11.28
C TRP A 53 -7.75 -2.19 10.25
N ILE A 54 -7.77 -2.54 8.96
CA ILE A 54 -8.26 -1.67 7.88
C ILE A 54 -9.72 -1.31 8.12
N ASP A 55 -10.57 -2.33 8.31
CA ASP A 55 -12.00 -2.14 8.55
C ASP A 55 -12.24 -1.27 9.81
N ALA A 56 -11.52 -1.54 10.90
CA ALA A 56 -11.60 -0.75 12.12
C ALA A 56 -11.15 0.71 11.94
N SER A 57 -10.14 0.95 11.10
CA SER A 57 -9.61 2.30 10.83
C SER A 57 -10.55 3.13 9.95
N PHE A 58 -11.18 2.52 8.95
CA PHE A 58 -12.27 3.16 8.22
C PHE A 58 -13.47 3.46 9.14
N GLY A 59 -13.85 2.52 10.01
CA GLY A 59 -14.90 2.73 10.99
C GLY A 59 -14.60 3.90 11.94
N GLU A 60 -13.36 4.03 12.39
CA GLU A 60 -12.92 5.17 13.21
C GLU A 60 -13.00 6.50 12.44
N ALA A 61 -12.49 6.52 11.21
CA ALA A 61 -12.56 7.70 10.34
C ALA A 61 -14.01 8.15 10.07
N GLN A 62 -14.93 7.20 9.90
CA GLN A 62 -16.36 7.48 9.78
C GLN A 62 -16.96 8.03 11.07
N ARG A 63 -16.70 7.39 12.22
CA ARG A 63 -17.18 7.85 13.54
C ARG A 63 -16.74 9.27 13.85
N GLN A 64 -15.47 9.58 13.60
CA GLN A 64 -14.91 10.91 13.84
C GLN A 64 -15.31 11.94 12.78
N ARG A 65 -15.98 11.52 11.69
CA ARG A 65 -16.19 12.34 10.49
C ARG A 65 -14.86 12.95 10.01
N ALA A 66 -13.82 12.15 9.98
CA ALA A 66 -12.46 12.56 9.60
C ALA A 66 -12.43 13.09 8.17
N ARG A 67 -11.68 14.17 7.94
CA ARG A 67 -11.50 14.84 6.64
C ARG A 67 -10.83 13.93 5.62
N ALA A 68 -9.93 13.06 6.08
CA ALA A 68 -9.23 12.08 5.28
C ALA A 68 -8.70 10.92 6.15
N LEU A 69 -8.24 9.87 5.49
CA LEU A 69 -7.60 8.72 6.10
C LEU A 69 -6.26 8.42 5.40
N VAL A 70 -5.20 8.21 6.17
CA VAL A 70 -3.88 7.85 5.67
C VAL A 70 -3.48 6.50 6.24
N PHE A 71 -3.06 5.60 5.36
CA PHE A 71 -2.44 4.33 5.72
C PHE A 71 -0.96 4.33 5.35
N ALA A 72 -0.11 3.84 6.24
CA ALA A 72 1.32 3.66 6.00
C ALA A 72 1.74 2.20 6.27
N PHE A 73 2.42 1.56 5.32
CA PHE A 73 2.87 0.17 5.42
C PHE A 73 4.05 -0.11 4.49
N THR A 74 4.73 -1.24 4.64
CA THR A 74 5.94 -1.51 3.84
C THR A 74 5.63 -2.12 2.48
N ALA A 75 4.82 -3.18 2.42
CA ALA A 75 4.65 -4.04 1.23
C ALA A 75 4.13 -3.32 -0.03
N ASP A 76 4.66 -3.68 -1.20
CA ASP A 76 4.04 -3.34 -2.49
C ASP A 76 3.02 -4.40 -2.91
N LEU A 77 1.73 -4.03 -2.91
CA LEU A 77 0.62 -4.94 -3.19
C LEU A 77 0.27 -5.04 -4.70
N TRP A 78 0.91 -4.25 -5.56
CA TRP A 78 0.60 -4.17 -7.01
C TRP A 78 1.77 -4.56 -7.91
N HIS A 79 2.99 -4.35 -7.46
CA HIS A 79 4.21 -4.61 -8.24
C HIS A 79 5.27 -5.29 -7.40
N PRO A 80 5.12 -6.58 -7.12
CA PRO A 80 6.15 -7.26 -6.39
C PRO A 80 7.25 -7.66 -7.39
N CYS A 81 8.04 -6.68 -7.84
CA CYS A 81 9.20 -6.90 -8.72
C CYS A 81 10.27 -7.75 -8.02
N HIS A 82 10.22 -7.84 -6.68
CA HIS A 82 10.97 -8.78 -5.86
C HIS A 82 10.34 -10.20 -5.79
N MET A 83 9.24 -10.46 -6.50
CA MET A 83 8.48 -11.74 -6.53
C MET A 83 8.24 -12.33 -7.91
N VAL A 84 8.85 -11.75 -8.94
CA VAL A 84 8.90 -12.29 -10.31
C VAL A 84 10.36 -12.44 -10.71
N ALA A 85 10.68 -13.33 -11.65
CA ALA A 85 12.07 -13.59 -12.00
C ALA A 85 12.72 -12.27 -12.45
N ALA A 86 13.98 -12.02 -12.08
CA ALA A 86 14.65 -10.74 -12.38
C ALA A 86 14.61 -10.37 -13.87
N THR A 87 14.54 -11.37 -14.76
CA THR A 87 14.35 -11.23 -16.21
C THR A 87 12.96 -10.69 -16.59
N GLU A 88 11.90 -11.06 -15.89
CA GLU A 88 10.54 -10.57 -16.14
C GLU A 88 10.33 -9.14 -15.64
N CYS A 89 10.99 -8.76 -14.53
CA CYS A 89 10.99 -7.38 -14.04
C CYS A 89 11.84 -6.44 -14.92
N ARG A 90 12.96 -6.92 -15.50
CA ARG A 90 13.78 -6.13 -16.46
C ARG A 90 13.18 -6.01 -17.86
N ALA A 91 12.40 -7.00 -18.30
CA ALA A 91 11.79 -7.03 -19.63
C ALA A 91 10.55 -6.14 -19.76
N ARG A 92 9.95 -5.71 -18.63
CA ARG A 92 8.86 -4.73 -18.64
C ARG A 92 9.48 -3.33 -18.63
N PRO A 93 9.15 -2.45 -19.60
CA PRO A 93 9.76 -1.14 -19.67
C PRO A 93 9.57 -0.43 -18.33
N ARG A 94 10.66 0.15 -17.81
CA ARG A 94 10.66 1.15 -16.74
C ARG A 94 9.76 2.29 -17.20
N ALA A 95 8.45 2.16 -17.04
CA ALA A 95 7.52 3.12 -17.59
C ALA A 95 7.63 4.40 -16.78
N GLN A 96 8.44 5.33 -17.28
CA GLN A 96 8.29 6.74 -16.97
C GLN A 96 6.87 7.13 -17.37
N GLY A 97 5.96 7.19 -16.40
CA GLY A 97 4.69 7.91 -16.53
C GLY A 97 3.52 7.21 -17.24
N GLY A 98 3.45 5.88 -17.33
CA GLY A 98 2.28 5.23 -17.94
C GLY A 98 2.02 3.81 -17.45
N GLU A 99 0.92 3.62 -16.73
CA GLU A 99 0.22 2.34 -16.47
C GLU A 99 1.07 1.10 -16.14
N ALA A 100 2.19 1.27 -15.44
CA ALA A 100 2.89 0.11 -14.90
C ALA A 100 2.00 -0.53 -13.80
N GLY A 101 1.75 -1.84 -13.93
CA GLY A 101 1.31 -2.82 -12.91
C GLY A 101 -0.08 -2.68 -12.31
N THR A 102 -1.03 -3.08 -13.14
CA THR A 102 -2.43 -3.31 -12.77
C THR A 102 -2.76 -4.78 -12.48
N ARG A 103 -1.79 -5.71 -12.50
CA ARG A 103 -2.09 -7.14 -12.25
C ARG A 103 -1.77 -7.51 -10.80
N LEU A 104 -2.84 -7.54 -10.01
CA LEU A 104 -2.87 -8.05 -8.64
C LEU A 104 -2.26 -9.47 -8.59
N VAL A 105 -1.29 -9.69 -7.70
CA VAL A 105 -0.76 -11.03 -7.46
C VAL A 105 -1.67 -11.73 -6.46
N ARG A 106 -2.62 -12.52 -6.98
CA ARG A 106 -3.57 -13.29 -6.16
C ARG A 106 -2.99 -14.64 -5.67
N ASP A 107 -1.82 -15.05 -6.19
CA ASP A 107 -1.19 -16.33 -5.91
C ASP A 107 -0.04 -16.22 -4.87
N LEU A 108 -0.19 -15.33 -3.89
CA LEU A 108 0.76 -15.20 -2.78
C LEU A 108 0.45 -16.23 -1.68
N PRO A 109 1.42 -16.58 -0.82
CA PRO A 109 1.19 -17.55 0.27
C PRO A 109 0.15 -17.08 1.31
N TYR A 110 -0.39 -15.87 1.15
CA TYR A 110 -1.62 -15.38 1.77
C TYR A 110 -2.39 -14.47 0.81
N ASP A 111 -3.71 -14.35 1.02
CA ASP A 111 -4.62 -13.63 0.13
C ASP A 111 -4.47 -12.11 0.26
N ILE A 112 -3.48 -11.54 -0.45
CA ILE A 112 -3.33 -10.09 -0.61
C ILE A 112 -4.54 -9.48 -1.34
N GLY A 113 -5.25 -10.26 -2.15
CA GLY A 113 -6.52 -9.87 -2.75
C GLY A 113 -7.53 -9.46 -1.69
N ALA A 114 -7.70 -10.27 -0.66
CA ALA A 114 -8.61 -9.97 0.45
C ALA A 114 -8.25 -8.66 1.17
N VAL A 115 -6.96 -8.39 1.39
CA VAL A 115 -6.50 -7.12 2.00
C VAL A 115 -6.84 -5.93 1.10
N LEU A 116 -6.56 -6.05 -0.20
CA LEU A 116 -6.89 -5.01 -1.18
C LEU A 116 -8.39 -4.77 -1.33
N ASP A 117 -9.20 -5.84 -1.22
CA ASP A 117 -10.65 -5.75 -1.25
C ASP A 117 -11.21 -4.95 -0.05
N ARG A 118 -10.63 -5.11 1.16
CA ARG A 118 -11.03 -4.30 2.34
C ARG A 118 -10.72 -2.83 2.16
N PHE A 119 -9.53 -2.58 1.66
CA PHE A 119 -9.06 -1.26 1.29
C PHE A 119 -9.98 -0.56 0.27
N ALA A 120 -10.36 -1.28 -0.79
CA ALA A 120 -11.28 -0.81 -1.81
C ALA A 120 -12.70 -0.56 -1.27
N ALA A 121 -13.25 -1.51 -0.53
CA ALA A 121 -14.58 -1.42 0.08
C ALA A 121 -14.67 -0.26 1.07
N GLY A 122 -13.66 -0.11 1.94
CA GLY A 122 -13.59 0.97 2.92
C GLY A 122 -13.49 2.35 2.27
N ALA A 123 -12.65 2.49 1.24
CA ALA A 123 -12.53 3.75 0.49
C ALA A 123 -13.85 4.12 -0.22
N ALA A 124 -14.49 3.14 -0.86
CA ALA A 124 -15.79 3.33 -1.51
C ALA A 124 -16.89 3.75 -0.53
N ALA A 125 -16.88 3.21 0.70
CA ALA A 125 -17.82 3.57 1.76
C ALA A 125 -17.50 4.94 2.40
N PHE A 126 -16.22 5.25 2.61
CA PHE A 126 -15.78 6.49 3.26
C PHE A 126 -16.02 7.73 2.38
N ARG A 127 -15.89 7.59 1.05
CA ARG A 127 -16.17 8.63 0.04
C ARG A 127 -15.43 9.96 0.25
N ARG A 128 -14.35 9.92 1.02
CA ARG A 128 -13.46 11.05 1.34
C ARG A 128 -12.03 10.64 1.00
N PRO A 129 -11.10 11.61 0.94
CA PRO A 129 -9.72 11.36 0.55
C PRO A 129 -9.05 10.26 1.39
N VAL A 130 -8.48 9.27 0.71
CA VAL A 130 -7.69 8.18 1.29
C VAL A 130 -6.29 8.21 0.66
N LEU A 131 -5.26 8.05 1.49
CA LEU A 131 -3.88 7.95 1.04
C LEU A 131 -3.28 6.64 1.48
N LEU A 132 -2.65 5.92 0.55
CA LEU A 132 -1.76 4.81 0.85
C LEU A 132 -0.32 5.27 0.65
N LEU A 133 0.47 5.22 1.71
CA LEU A 133 1.91 5.43 1.70
C LEU A 133 2.57 4.07 1.87
N HIS A 134 3.38 3.66 0.91
CA HIS A 134 4.12 2.40 1.05
C HIS A 134 5.49 2.41 0.36
N GLY A 135 6.25 1.34 0.55
CA GLY A 135 7.59 1.18 0.00
C GLY A 135 7.73 -0.11 -0.81
N ASP A 136 8.91 -0.73 -0.71
CA ASP A 136 9.24 -2.11 -1.16
C ASP A 136 9.39 -2.31 -2.68
N GLY A 137 8.69 -1.52 -3.50
CA GLY A 137 8.94 -1.49 -4.95
C GLY A 137 10.16 -0.64 -5.37
N HIS A 138 10.77 0.09 -4.43
CA HIS A 138 11.99 0.92 -4.61
C HIS A 138 11.89 1.98 -5.73
N GLN A 139 10.67 2.35 -6.11
CA GLN A 139 10.42 3.35 -7.14
C GLN A 139 9.57 4.47 -6.57
N TYR A 140 9.84 5.70 -6.98
CA TYR A 140 8.91 6.79 -6.70
C TYR A 140 7.71 6.69 -7.63
N LEU A 141 6.52 6.60 -7.05
CA LEU A 141 5.24 6.55 -7.76
C LEU A 141 4.24 7.42 -7.02
N ALA A 142 3.47 8.24 -7.73
CA ALA A 142 2.32 8.94 -7.18
C ALA A 142 1.19 8.86 -8.21
N GLN A 143 0.11 8.14 -7.88
CA GLN A 143 -0.98 7.90 -8.81
C GLN A 143 -2.32 7.70 -8.11
N SER A 144 -3.41 7.83 -8.87
CA SER A 144 -4.72 7.34 -8.45
C SER A 144 -4.64 5.84 -8.17
N TRP A 145 -5.31 5.40 -7.11
CA TRP A 145 -5.31 3.99 -6.72
C TRP A 145 -5.86 3.11 -7.85
N PRO A 146 -5.06 2.20 -8.46
CA PRO A 146 -5.58 1.20 -9.39
C PRO A 146 -6.52 0.24 -8.64
N SER A 147 -7.75 0.10 -9.13
CA SER A 147 -8.72 -0.84 -8.59
C SER A 147 -8.20 -2.27 -8.73
N ASP A 148 -8.34 -3.05 -7.65
CA ASP A 148 -8.62 -4.51 -7.53
C ASP A 148 -8.15 -5.53 -8.60
N GLY A 149 -7.23 -5.16 -9.49
CA GLY A 149 -6.79 -5.95 -10.62
C GLY A 149 -7.76 -6.04 -11.79
N ARG A 150 -8.90 -5.32 -11.80
CA ARG A 150 -9.97 -5.45 -12.81
C ARG A 150 -10.10 -4.30 -13.81
N GLY A 151 -9.22 -3.29 -13.72
CA GLY A 151 -9.25 -2.13 -14.62
C GLY A 151 -10.26 -1.08 -14.15
N GLY A 152 -9.77 -0.14 -13.36
CA GLY A 152 -10.54 0.96 -12.79
C GLY A 152 -9.67 1.74 -11.80
N THR A 153 -10.14 2.88 -11.30
CA THR A 153 -9.51 3.56 -10.16
C THR A 153 -10.52 3.68 -9.03
N ILE A 154 -10.05 3.61 -7.79
CA ILE A 154 -10.91 3.87 -6.63
C ILE A 154 -10.99 5.39 -6.47
N PRO A 155 -12.18 6.00 -6.63
CA PRO A 155 -12.31 7.44 -6.47
C PRO A 155 -11.81 7.87 -5.10
N TYR A 156 -11.12 9.00 -5.05
CA TYR A 156 -10.67 9.65 -3.81
C TYR A 156 -9.50 8.96 -3.12
N ALA A 157 -8.93 7.94 -3.74
CA ALA A 157 -7.77 7.28 -3.19
C ALA A 157 -6.52 7.53 -4.02
N THR A 158 -5.46 7.89 -3.31
CA THR A 158 -4.13 8.13 -3.86
C THR A 158 -3.18 7.09 -3.31
N ARG A 159 -2.30 6.58 -4.17
CA ARG A 159 -1.18 5.71 -3.79
C ARG A 159 0.11 6.49 -4.02
N ILE A 160 0.97 6.52 -3.00
CA ILE A 160 2.34 7.00 -3.10
C ILE A 160 3.28 5.87 -2.68
N MET A 161 4.24 5.55 -3.55
CA MET A 161 5.35 4.67 -3.24
C MET A 161 6.62 5.51 -3.09
N VAL A 162 7.36 5.29 -1.99
CA VAL A 162 8.65 5.94 -1.75
C VAL A 162 9.77 5.21 -2.49
N PRO A 163 10.81 5.92 -2.95
CA PRO A 163 11.98 5.28 -3.55
C PRO A 163 12.78 4.49 -2.50
N GLY A 164 13.68 3.63 -2.98
CA GLY A 164 14.59 2.86 -2.14
C GLY A 164 15.78 2.32 -2.93
N ASP A 165 16.64 1.54 -2.28
CA ASP A 165 17.88 1.00 -2.85
C ASP A 165 18.84 2.12 -3.33
N ALA A 166 19.00 2.30 -4.65
CA ALA A 166 19.90 3.31 -5.20
C ALA A 166 19.38 4.76 -5.06
N ASP A 167 18.10 4.95 -4.77
CA ASP A 167 17.47 6.26 -4.58
C ASP A 167 16.94 6.39 -3.15
N ILE A 168 17.68 7.09 -2.30
CA ILE A 168 17.40 7.26 -0.87
C ILE A 168 16.75 8.61 -0.54
N ARG A 169 16.24 9.33 -1.56
CA ARG A 169 15.60 10.63 -1.36
C ARG A 169 14.32 10.50 -0.55
N ALA A 170 14.06 11.51 0.28
CA ALA A 170 12.79 11.60 1.00
C ALA A 170 11.65 12.05 0.07
N VAL A 171 10.42 11.68 0.41
CA VAL A 171 9.20 12.16 -0.24
C VAL A 171 8.49 13.14 0.69
N LEU A 172 8.31 14.37 0.24
CA LEU A 172 7.41 15.32 0.89
C LEU A 172 5.98 15.02 0.40
N VAL A 173 5.04 14.88 1.33
CA VAL A 173 3.61 14.74 1.02
C VAL A 173 2.84 15.88 1.67
N GLU A 174 2.16 16.67 0.86
CA GLU A 174 1.43 17.85 1.28
C GLU A 174 -0.07 17.64 1.07
N ALA A 175 -0.83 17.82 2.16
CA ALA A 175 -2.28 17.87 2.10
C ALA A 175 -2.73 19.22 1.53
N GLN A 176 -3.36 19.22 0.37
CA GLN A 176 -3.83 20.44 -0.28
C GLN A 176 -5.20 20.85 0.30
N PRO A 177 -5.39 22.11 0.74
CA PRO A 177 -6.60 22.56 1.44
C PRO A 177 -7.77 22.90 0.50
N GLU A 178 -7.82 22.32 -0.70
CA GLU A 178 -8.89 22.55 -1.66
C GLU A 178 -10.27 22.12 -1.10
N ALA A 179 -11.35 22.50 -1.79
CA ALA A 179 -12.73 22.13 -1.41
C ALA A 179 -12.90 20.61 -1.17
N ARG A 180 -12.02 19.81 -1.79
CA ARG A 180 -11.79 18.41 -1.47
C ARG A 180 -10.30 18.21 -1.16
N LEU A 181 -9.96 17.72 0.04
CA LEU A 181 -8.56 17.44 0.38
C LEU A 181 -7.92 16.53 -0.68
N SER A 182 -6.74 16.90 -1.16
CA SER A 182 -5.96 16.10 -2.10
C SER A 182 -4.50 16.04 -1.64
N TRP A 183 -3.69 15.23 -2.31
CA TRP A 183 -2.30 14.99 -1.92
C TRP A 183 -1.39 15.39 -3.06
N ARG A 184 -0.41 16.24 -2.77
CA ARG A 184 0.71 16.52 -3.65
C ARG A 184 1.96 15.86 -3.07
N SER A 185 2.79 15.29 -3.92
CA SER A 185 4.07 14.73 -3.50
C SER A 185 5.22 15.11 -4.39
N SER A 186 6.39 15.24 -3.79
CA SER A 186 7.64 15.57 -4.47
C SER A 186 8.82 14.88 -3.79
N LEU A 187 9.86 14.62 -4.57
CA LEU A 187 11.14 14.16 -4.03
C LEU A 187 11.89 15.35 -3.47
N ILE A 188 12.37 15.22 -2.24
CA ILE A 188 13.28 16.17 -1.61
C ILE A 188 14.68 15.83 -2.14
N ALA A 189 15.39 16.83 -2.66
CA ALA A 189 16.77 16.64 -3.08
C ALA A 189 17.62 16.13 -1.90
N PRO A 190 18.55 15.21 -2.13
CA PRO A 190 19.39 14.64 -1.08
C PRO A 190 20.35 15.68 -0.50
#